data_AF-A0AA86W3C3-F1
#
_entry.id   AF-A0AA86W3C3-F1
#
_cell.length_a   1.000
_cell.length_b   1.000
_cell.length_c   1.000
_cell.angle_alpha   90.00
_cell.angle_beta   90.00
_cell.angle_gamma   90.00
#
_symmetry.space_group_name_H-M   'P 1'
#
loop_
_entity.id
_entity.type
_entity.pdbx_description
1 polymer ?
#
loop_
_entity_poly.entity_id
_entity_poly.type
_entity_poly.pdbx_seq_one_letter_code
_entity_poly.pdbx_strand_id
1 'polypeptide(L)'
;MAAHRLAVIIENPAKDDEFLLLKQSRPPKFHDEEYDSFVDSDLWDLPSAQLNPLPPESESPVLVEVAASHAEDFDPRKFDIRLALNEVFGQLGFGAVEGGGWKFHKYVKEAAFGPDLPVNTVFVVGKLVAAEDKDSRDSCRWMSVGTCLNWIQEMKPHGDRVGPLIVVGLINESSFFTKWKVPPAINYQEYPPGVIIIPMRSRTLKPFHTTNLVVFAPENVQNNSEENNFIASGDALIVDPGCLSEFHGELEKVVNALPRRLVVFLTHHHLDHVDGLSVIQKCNPDAILLAHEKTMHRISKDNWSLGYTTVAGDEDIVIGGHRLRVIHAPGHTDGHMALLHATTHSLIVGDHCVGQGSAILDIRGGGNMIVIPLDETVF
;
A
#
# COMPACT_ATOMS: atom_id res chain seq x y z
N MET A 1 -7.84 -7.64 -18.88
CA MET A 1 -9.03 -6.83 -18.53
C MET A 1 -8.78 -6.20 -17.18
N ALA A 2 -9.41 -5.08 -16.86
CA ALA A 2 -9.28 -4.40 -15.57
C ALA A 2 -10.67 -3.93 -15.13
N ALA A 3 -10.95 -3.99 -13.83
CA ALA A 3 -12.07 -3.27 -13.26
C ALA A 3 -11.74 -1.77 -13.25
N HIS A 4 -12.76 -0.92 -13.19
CA HIS A 4 -12.57 0.53 -13.15
C HIS A 4 -13.35 1.15 -12.01
N ARG A 5 -12.76 2.18 -11.41
CA ARG A 5 -13.34 2.99 -10.33
C ARG A 5 -13.26 4.46 -10.70
N LEU A 6 -14.29 5.23 -10.36
CA LEU A 6 -14.27 6.69 -10.41
C LEU A 6 -14.04 7.20 -8.98
N ALA A 7 -12.98 7.98 -8.77
CA ALA A 7 -12.75 8.73 -7.54
C ALA A 7 -12.93 10.23 -7.82
N VAL A 8 -13.63 10.93 -6.92
CA VAL A 8 -14.06 12.31 -7.15
C VAL A 8 -13.39 13.25 -6.15
N ILE A 9 -12.63 14.22 -6.68
CA ILE A 9 -12.01 15.30 -5.91
C ILE A 9 -12.96 16.48 -5.97
N ILE A 10 -13.66 16.73 -4.87
CA ILE A 10 -14.58 17.86 -4.74
C ILE A 10 -13.83 18.97 -4.02
N GLU A 11 -13.48 20.04 -4.74
CA GLU A 11 -12.75 21.19 -4.19
C GLU A 11 -13.67 22.06 -3.33
N ASN A 12 -13.13 22.58 -2.23
CA ASN A 12 -13.85 23.51 -1.36
C ASN A 12 -14.01 24.86 -2.08
N PRO A 13 -15.25 25.36 -2.30
CA PRO A 13 -15.46 26.63 -3.00
C PRO A 13 -14.99 27.86 -2.21
N ALA A 14 -14.81 27.73 -0.89
CA ALA A 14 -14.36 28.82 -0.02
C ALA A 14 -12.84 28.79 0.26
N LYS A 15 -12.18 27.65 0.05
CA LYS A 15 -10.74 27.45 0.31
C LYS A 15 -10.14 26.55 -0.76
N ASP A 16 -9.38 27.14 -1.67
CA ASP A 16 -8.88 26.42 -2.86
C ASP A 16 -7.88 25.28 -2.57
N ASP A 17 -7.39 25.13 -1.33
CA ASP A 17 -6.45 24.08 -0.92
C ASP A 17 -7.10 22.88 -0.21
N GLU A 18 -8.43 22.89 -0.04
CA GLU A 18 -9.19 21.83 0.62
C GLU A 18 -10.07 21.04 -0.37
N PHE A 19 -10.27 19.77 -0.06
CA PHE A 19 -11.15 18.86 -0.77
C PHE A 19 -12.00 18.01 0.19
N LEU A 20 -13.14 17.54 -0.31
CA LEU A 20 -14.10 16.80 0.50
C LEU A 20 -13.71 15.33 0.63
N LEU A 21 -13.62 14.86 1.86
CA LEU A 21 -13.48 13.45 2.21
C LEU A 21 -14.79 12.87 2.71
N LEU A 22 -14.98 11.58 2.43
CA LEU A 22 -16.06 10.78 2.95
C LEU A 22 -15.51 9.78 3.99
N LYS A 23 -16.18 9.74 5.14
CA LYS A 23 -15.94 8.75 6.18
C LYS A 23 -16.34 7.37 5.65
N GLN A 24 -15.40 6.43 5.67
CA GLN A 24 -15.62 5.08 5.19
C GLN A 24 -16.44 4.27 6.21
N SER A 25 -17.32 3.42 5.69
CA SER A 25 -18.10 2.50 6.53
C SER A 25 -17.16 1.53 7.23
N ARG A 26 -17.37 1.35 8.54
CA ARG A 26 -16.64 0.34 9.31
C ARG A 26 -17.07 -1.06 8.88
N PRO A 27 -16.18 -2.05 8.96
CA PRO A 27 -16.57 -3.45 8.83
C PRO A 27 -17.73 -3.79 9.78
N PRO A 28 -18.61 -4.73 9.40
CA PRO A 28 -19.63 -5.22 10.32
C PRO A 28 -18.97 -5.86 11.54
N LYS A 29 -19.62 -5.73 12.69
CA LYS A 29 -19.17 -6.37 13.94
C LYS A 29 -19.16 -7.90 13.81
N PHE A 30 -18.22 -8.52 14.49
CA PHE A 30 -18.10 -9.99 14.54
C PHE A 30 -19.02 -10.62 15.58
N HIS A 31 -19.68 -9.80 16.42
CA HIS A 31 -20.51 -10.25 17.54
C HIS A 31 -19.71 -11.03 18.59
N ASP A 32 -18.45 -10.63 18.76
CA ASP A 32 -17.53 -11.16 19.75
C ASP A 32 -17.01 -9.97 20.57
N GLU A 33 -17.18 -10.01 21.89
CA GLU A 33 -16.90 -8.85 22.76
C GLU A 33 -15.43 -8.45 22.76
N GLU A 34 -14.51 -9.42 22.66
CA GLU A 34 -13.07 -9.15 22.63
C GLU A 34 -12.69 -8.52 21.29
N TYR A 35 -13.09 -9.13 20.18
CA TYR A 35 -12.79 -8.59 18.84
C TYR A 35 -13.47 -7.24 18.58
N ASP A 36 -14.74 -7.10 18.96
CA ASP A 36 -15.50 -5.85 18.76
C ASP A 36 -15.06 -4.73 19.72
N SER A 37 -14.19 -5.02 20.70
CA SER A 37 -13.56 -4.02 21.57
C SER A 37 -12.40 -3.29 20.89
N PHE A 38 -11.75 -3.92 19.90
CA PHE A 38 -10.72 -3.28 19.08
C PHE A 38 -11.41 -2.35 18.06
N VAL A 39 -11.40 -1.04 18.36
CA VAL A 39 -12.05 -0.04 17.51
C VAL A 39 -11.02 0.61 16.59
N ASP A 40 -11.16 0.33 15.29
CA ASP A 40 -10.42 1.05 14.25
C ASP A 40 -10.72 2.55 14.31
N SER A 41 -9.67 3.34 14.09
CA SER A 41 -9.81 4.78 13.88
C SER A 41 -10.68 5.07 12.66
N ASP A 42 -11.37 6.21 12.65
CA ASP A 42 -12.18 6.56 11.49
C ASP A 42 -11.29 6.73 10.25
N LEU A 43 -11.67 6.05 9.17
CA LEU A 43 -10.98 6.12 7.88
C LEU A 43 -11.68 7.14 6.98
N TRP A 44 -10.93 8.10 6.48
CA TRP A 44 -11.41 9.13 5.57
C TRP A 44 -10.75 8.96 4.21
N ASP A 45 -11.54 8.88 3.14
CA ASP A 45 -11.00 8.75 1.78
C ASP A 45 -11.78 9.59 0.78
N LEU A 46 -11.26 9.71 -0.45
CA LEU A 46 -12.02 10.33 -1.53
C LEU A 46 -13.30 9.52 -1.81
N PRO A 47 -14.45 10.17 -2.00
CA PRO A 47 -15.66 9.46 -2.39
C PRO A 47 -15.47 8.83 -3.77
N SER A 48 -15.94 7.59 -3.92
CA SER A 48 -15.73 6.82 -5.14
C SER A 48 -16.87 5.84 -5.43
N ALA A 49 -16.99 5.45 -6.69
CA ALA A 49 -17.97 4.48 -7.16
C ALA A 49 -17.38 3.60 -8.27
N GLN A 50 -18.01 2.46 -8.52
CA GLN A 50 -17.65 1.59 -9.63
C GLN A 50 -17.88 2.32 -10.96
N LEU A 51 -16.89 2.26 -11.86
CA LEU A 51 -16.97 2.88 -13.18
C LEU A 51 -17.23 1.79 -14.22
N ASN A 52 -18.48 1.69 -14.66
CA ASN A 52 -18.90 0.64 -15.59
C ASN A 52 -18.65 1.07 -17.05
N PRO A 53 -18.20 0.16 -17.93
CA PRO A 53 -18.06 0.45 -19.35
C PRO A 53 -19.44 0.63 -20.01
N LEU A 54 -19.53 1.53 -20.98
CA LEU A 54 -20.71 1.71 -21.81
C LEU A 54 -20.76 0.68 -22.95
N PRO A 55 -21.96 0.26 -23.38
CA PRO A 55 -22.13 -0.46 -24.63
C PRO A 55 -21.59 0.36 -25.81
N PRO A 56 -21.04 -0.27 -26.86
CA PRO A 56 -20.44 0.43 -28.01
C PRO A 56 -21.37 1.40 -28.75
N GLU A 57 -22.68 1.21 -28.64
CA GLU A 57 -23.72 2.00 -29.32
C GLU A 57 -24.37 3.06 -28.41
N SER A 58 -23.90 3.21 -27.17
CA SER A 58 -24.47 4.14 -26.20
C SER A 58 -23.81 5.52 -26.31
N GLU A 59 -24.60 6.54 -26.61
CA GLU A 59 -24.17 7.93 -26.48
C GLU A 59 -24.50 8.43 -25.07
N SER A 60 -23.48 8.58 -24.22
CA SER A 60 -23.61 9.28 -22.94
C SER A 60 -23.06 10.70 -23.09
N PRO A 61 -23.73 11.74 -22.54
CA PRO A 61 -23.22 13.10 -22.59
C PRO A 61 -21.84 13.17 -21.92
N VAL A 62 -20.87 13.78 -22.59
CA VAL A 62 -19.52 13.97 -22.05
C VAL A 62 -19.61 14.94 -20.88
N LEU A 63 -19.55 14.38 -19.66
CA LEU A 63 -19.62 15.13 -18.41
C LEU A 63 -18.25 15.61 -17.91
N VAL A 64 -17.18 14.98 -18.41
CA VAL A 64 -15.80 15.20 -17.97
C VAL A 64 -14.99 15.77 -19.12
N GLU A 65 -14.40 16.94 -18.89
CA GLU A 65 -13.44 17.55 -19.80
C GLU A 65 -12.10 16.82 -19.68
N VAL A 66 -11.62 16.25 -20.79
CA VAL A 66 -10.30 15.62 -20.87
C VAL A 66 -9.41 16.48 -21.76
N ALA A 67 -8.30 16.96 -21.19
CA ALA A 67 -7.31 17.69 -21.97
C ALA A 67 -6.69 16.79 -23.05
N ALA A 68 -6.36 17.35 -24.22
CA ALA A 68 -5.82 16.58 -25.34
C ALA A 68 -4.56 15.77 -24.99
N SER A 69 -3.76 16.25 -24.02
CA SER A 69 -2.58 15.56 -23.50
C SER A 69 -2.88 14.22 -22.81
N HIS A 70 -4.12 14.00 -22.36
CA HIS A 70 -4.56 12.81 -21.63
C HIS A 70 -5.57 11.96 -22.41
N ALA A 71 -5.82 12.29 -23.68
CA ALA A 71 -6.80 11.57 -24.50
C ALA A 71 -6.43 10.10 -24.76
N GLU A 72 -5.13 9.78 -24.72
CA GLU A 72 -4.65 8.39 -24.82
C GLU A 72 -4.75 7.63 -23.48
N ASP A 73 -4.77 8.34 -22.36
CA ASP A 73 -4.84 7.75 -21.02
C ASP A 73 -6.25 7.28 -20.68
N PHE A 74 -7.26 8.08 -21.04
CA PHE A 74 -8.65 7.84 -20.69
C PHE A 74 -9.62 8.42 -21.73
N ASP A 75 -10.52 7.56 -22.24
CA ASP A 75 -11.62 7.99 -23.12
C ASP A 75 -12.95 7.94 -22.34
N PRO A 76 -13.50 9.10 -21.92
CA PRO A 76 -14.69 9.17 -21.07
C PRO A 76 -15.93 8.59 -21.74
N ARG A 77 -15.94 8.52 -23.08
CA ARG A 77 -17.06 7.97 -23.87
C ARG A 77 -17.22 6.46 -23.71
N LYS A 78 -16.21 5.77 -23.17
CA LYS A 78 -16.24 4.33 -22.94
C LYS A 78 -16.90 3.94 -21.62
N PHE A 79 -17.31 4.89 -20.78
CA PHE A 79 -17.76 4.63 -19.41
C PHE A 79 -19.01 5.42 -19.02
N ASP A 80 -19.84 4.83 -18.16
CA ASP A 80 -21.03 5.48 -17.61
C ASP A 80 -20.65 6.37 -16.42
N ILE A 81 -20.03 7.51 -16.75
CA ILE A 81 -19.55 8.48 -15.75
C ILE A 81 -20.73 9.10 -14.99
N ARG A 82 -21.88 9.29 -15.65
CA ARG A 82 -23.05 9.90 -15.02
C ARG A 82 -23.58 9.03 -13.88
N LEU A 83 -23.69 7.72 -14.12
CA LEU A 83 -24.13 6.78 -13.10
C LEU A 83 -23.16 6.77 -11.90
N ALA A 84 -21.86 6.67 -12.17
CA ALA A 84 -20.84 6.67 -11.12
C ALA A 84 -20.83 7.98 -10.30
N LEU A 85 -20.97 9.14 -10.96
CA LEU A 85 -21.08 10.43 -10.27
C LEU A 85 -22.36 10.51 -9.42
N ASN A 86 -23.50 10.04 -9.92
CA ASN A 86 -24.75 10.01 -9.15
C ASN A 86 -24.63 9.11 -7.91
N GLU A 87 -23.94 7.97 -8.01
CA GLU A 87 -23.68 7.09 -6.87
C GLU A 87 -22.81 7.78 -5.82
N VAL A 88 -21.72 8.43 -6.24
CA VAL A 88 -20.88 9.26 -5.35
C VAL A 88 -21.69 10.35 -4.66
N PHE A 89 -22.52 11.08 -5.40
CA PHE A 89 -23.37 12.12 -4.82
C PHE A 89 -24.40 11.56 -3.85
N GLY A 90 -24.96 10.38 -4.14
CA GLY A 90 -25.82 9.64 -3.22
C GLY A 90 -25.11 9.30 -1.90
N GLN A 91 -23.85 8.83 -1.94
CA GLN A 91 -23.05 8.56 -0.75
C GLN A 91 -22.82 9.82 0.10
N LEU A 92 -22.59 10.96 -0.57
CA LEU A 92 -22.41 12.25 0.08
C LEU A 92 -23.72 12.83 0.60
N GLY A 93 -24.88 12.20 0.32
CA GLY A 93 -26.21 12.71 0.65
C GLY A 93 -26.59 13.96 -0.13
N PHE A 94 -26.05 14.11 -1.34
CA PHE A 94 -26.47 15.07 -2.35
C PHE A 94 -27.50 14.42 -3.28
N GLY A 95 -28.29 15.26 -3.97
CA GLY A 95 -29.19 14.79 -5.02
C GLY A 95 -28.43 14.30 -6.25
N ALA A 96 -29.15 14.04 -7.35
CA ALA A 96 -28.51 13.71 -8.62
C ALA A 96 -27.59 14.85 -9.08
N VAL A 97 -26.58 14.54 -9.89
CA VAL A 97 -25.68 15.55 -10.44
C VAL A 97 -26.42 16.41 -11.46
N GLU A 98 -26.74 17.65 -11.07
CA GLU A 98 -27.54 18.60 -11.87
C GLU A 98 -26.70 19.50 -12.81
N GLY A 99 -25.36 19.40 -12.82
CA GLY A 99 -24.49 20.29 -13.62
C GLY A 99 -23.17 19.68 -14.11
N GLY A 100 -22.53 20.35 -15.07
CA GLY A 100 -21.22 20.00 -15.66
C GLY A 100 -20.08 20.89 -15.16
N GLY A 101 -18.84 20.52 -15.50
CA GLY A 101 -17.62 21.20 -15.03
C GLY A 101 -16.57 20.27 -14.41
N TRP A 102 -16.80 18.96 -14.46
CA TRP A 102 -15.82 17.96 -14.03
C TRP A 102 -14.67 17.90 -15.03
N LYS A 103 -13.46 17.84 -14.51
CA LYS A 103 -12.24 17.73 -15.31
C LYS A 103 -11.52 16.44 -14.97
N PHE A 104 -10.98 15.79 -15.98
CA PHE A 104 -10.08 14.68 -15.76
C PHE A 104 -8.84 15.17 -15.02
N HIS A 105 -8.51 14.48 -13.94
CA HIS A 105 -7.33 14.77 -13.14
C HIS A 105 -6.23 13.75 -13.43
N LYS A 106 -6.54 12.46 -13.30
CA LYS A 106 -5.53 11.39 -13.39
C LYS A 106 -6.17 10.05 -13.73
N TYR A 107 -5.39 9.18 -14.37
CA TYR A 107 -5.69 7.76 -14.53
C TYR A 107 -4.59 6.94 -13.87
N VAL A 108 -4.93 6.11 -12.89
CA VAL A 108 -3.98 5.23 -12.20
C VAL A 108 -4.28 3.78 -12.51
N LYS A 109 -3.27 3.07 -13.03
CA LYS A 109 -3.33 1.62 -13.23
C LYS A 109 -2.83 0.93 -11.98
N GLU A 110 -3.67 0.08 -11.40
CA GLU A 110 -3.27 -0.75 -10.28
C GLU A 110 -2.37 -1.89 -10.78
N ALA A 111 -1.31 -2.19 -10.02
CA ALA A 111 -0.49 -3.36 -10.30
C ALA A 111 -1.27 -4.66 -10.02
N ALA A 112 -0.95 -5.74 -10.72
CA ALA A 112 -1.68 -7.00 -10.61
C ALA A 112 -1.27 -7.79 -9.36
N PHE A 113 -1.88 -7.48 -8.21
CA PHE A 113 -1.55 -8.07 -6.89
C PHE A 113 -2.19 -9.42 -6.60
N GLY A 114 -3.39 -9.66 -7.13
CA GLY A 114 -4.24 -10.76 -6.69
C GLY A 114 -4.86 -11.53 -7.87
N PRO A 115 -5.69 -12.55 -7.57
CA PRO A 115 -6.32 -13.36 -8.59
C PRO A 115 -7.39 -12.58 -9.35
N ASP A 116 -7.97 -11.56 -8.72
CA ASP A 116 -8.96 -10.68 -9.31
C ASP A 116 -8.33 -9.70 -10.32
N LEU A 117 -9.18 -9.08 -11.13
CA LEU A 117 -8.75 -8.06 -12.06
C LEU A 117 -8.23 -6.83 -11.30
N PRO A 118 -7.11 -6.22 -11.73
CA PRO A 118 -6.67 -4.95 -11.16
C PRO A 118 -7.73 -3.87 -11.36
N VAL A 119 -7.82 -2.94 -10.41
CA VAL A 119 -8.78 -1.83 -10.38
C VAL A 119 -8.10 -0.54 -10.82
N ASN A 120 -8.29 -0.17 -12.09
CA ASN A 120 -7.81 1.12 -12.57
C ASN A 120 -8.71 2.24 -12.06
N THR A 121 -8.12 3.27 -11.50
CA THR A 121 -8.87 4.40 -10.90
C THR A 121 -8.75 5.65 -11.76
N VAL A 122 -9.91 6.21 -12.12
CA VAL A 122 -10.04 7.49 -12.80
C VAL A 122 -10.36 8.54 -11.76
N PHE A 123 -9.51 9.56 -11.65
CA PHE A 123 -9.72 10.71 -10.79
C PHE A 123 -10.32 11.85 -11.61
N VAL A 124 -11.41 12.42 -11.12
CA VAL A 124 -12.03 13.61 -11.68
C VAL A 124 -12.12 14.68 -10.61
N VAL A 125 -11.98 15.94 -11.02
CA VAL A 125 -11.99 17.10 -10.12
C VAL A 125 -13.11 18.07 -10.50
N GLY A 126 -13.75 18.69 -9.52
CA GLY A 126 -14.79 19.68 -9.73
C GLY A 126 -15.18 20.42 -8.46
N LYS A 127 -15.98 21.48 -8.62
CA LYS A 127 -16.53 22.30 -7.53
C LYS A 127 -18.04 22.09 -7.41
N LEU A 128 -18.58 22.12 -6.19
CA LEU A 128 -20.02 22.15 -5.97
C LEU A 128 -20.57 23.55 -6.32
N VAL A 129 -21.70 23.59 -7.05
CA VAL A 129 -22.33 24.84 -7.52
C VAL A 129 -23.00 25.62 -6.36
N ALA A 130 -23.39 24.92 -5.29
CA ALA A 130 -23.84 25.54 -4.05
C ALA A 130 -23.24 24.77 -2.87
N ALA A 131 -22.32 25.41 -2.14
CA ALA A 131 -22.00 24.98 -0.79
C ALA A 131 -23.21 25.36 0.08
N GLU A 132 -24.20 24.47 0.20
CA GLU A 132 -25.02 24.52 1.40
C GLU A 132 -24.06 24.33 2.58
N ASP A 133 -24.04 25.31 3.47
CA ASP A 133 -23.23 25.37 4.68
C ASP A 133 -23.52 24.12 5.53
N LYS A 134 -22.80 23.04 5.26
CA LYS A 134 -22.99 21.72 5.86
C LYS A 134 -21.70 21.20 6.45
N ASP A 135 -21.04 22.04 7.23
CA ASP A 135 -20.10 21.64 8.30
C ASP A 135 -20.77 20.71 9.36
N SER A 136 -22.01 20.27 9.13
CA SER A 136 -22.87 19.55 10.07
C SER A 136 -23.11 18.07 9.73
N ARG A 137 -22.31 17.45 8.86
CA ARG A 137 -22.41 16.00 8.59
C ARG A 137 -21.18 15.29 9.13
N ASP A 138 -21.35 14.49 10.18
CA ASP A 138 -20.32 13.62 10.76
C ASP A 138 -19.68 12.63 9.76
N SER A 139 -20.23 12.50 8.55
CA SER A 139 -19.75 11.62 7.49
C SER A 139 -18.84 12.30 6.46
N CYS A 140 -18.72 13.62 6.46
CA CYS A 140 -17.92 14.35 5.46
C CYS A 140 -16.96 15.34 6.12
N ARG A 141 -15.80 15.58 5.51
CA ARG A 141 -14.80 16.49 6.07
C ARG A 141 -13.99 17.18 4.99
N TRP A 142 -13.84 18.50 5.09
CA TRP A 142 -12.90 19.26 4.27
C TRP A 142 -11.47 19.09 4.79
N MET A 143 -10.54 18.73 3.92
CA MET A 143 -9.14 18.51 4.29
C MET A 143 -8.18 19.00 3.21
N SER A 144 -7.00 19.43 3.61
CA SER A 144 -5.90 19.75 2.70
C SER A 144 -4.94 18.58 2.54
N VAL A 145 -4.20 18.55 1.41
CA VAL A 145 -3.21 17.49 1.14
C VAL A 145 -2.17 17.43 2.25
N GLY A 146 -1.71 18.58 2.75
CA GLY A 146 -0.74 18.66 3.85
C GLY A 146 -1.26 18.07 5.17
N THR A 147 -2.56 18.23 5.46
CA THR A 147 -3.16 17.61 6.66
C THR A 147 -3.22 16.10 6.51
N CYS A 148 -3.67 15.60 5.35
CA CYS A 148 -3.69 14.16 5.06
C CYS A 148 -2.27 13.55 5.10
N LEU A 149 -1.27 14.29 4.60
CA LEU A 149 0.12 13.88 4.63
C LEU A 149 0.64 13.71 6.07
N ASN A 150 0.35 14.68 6.94
CA ASN A 150 0.73 14.59 8.34
C ASN A 150 0.09 13.38 9.04
N TRP A 151 -1.17 13.07 8.75
CA TRP A 151 -1.86 11.92 9.35
C TRP A 151 -1.29 10.57 8.95
N ILE A 152 -0.79 10.44 7.71
CA ILE A 152 -0.17 9.18 7.26
C ILE A 152 1.29 9.06 7.66
N GLN A 153 1.99 10.18 7.87
CA GLN A 153 3.39 10.21 8.27
C GLN A 153 3.59 9.95 9.76
N GLU A 154 2.73 10.52 10.62
CA GLU A 154 2.83 10.40 12.07
C GLU A 154 1.48 9.94 12.63
N MET A 155 1.41 8.67 13.00
CA MET A 155 0.20 8.12 13.62
C MET A 155 0.11 8.57 15.08
N LYS A 156 -1.05 9.09 15.47
CA LYS A 156 -1.39 9.43 16.85
C LYS A 156 -2.40 8.42 17.40
N PRO A 157 -2.27 7.99 18.66
CA PRO A 157 -3.30 7.16 19.31
C PRO A 157 -4.68 7.80 19.17
N HIS A 158 -5.68 7.00 18.78
CA HIS A 158 -7.06 7.44 18.51
C HIS A 158 -7.23 8.50 17.41
N GLY A 159 -6.20 8.76 16.59
CA GLY A 159 -6.26 9.68 15.47
C GLY A 159 -6.89 9.08 14.22
N ASP A 160 -7.62 9.89 13.47
CA ASP A 160 -8.19 9.55 12.16
C ASP A 160 -7.14 9.02 11.16
N ARG A 161 -7.60 8.20 10.21
CA ARG A 161 -6.79 7.63 9.13
C ARG A 161 -7.20 8.15 7.76
N VAL A 162 -6.25 8.07 6.83
CA VAL A 162 -6.41 8.47 5.43
C VAL A 162 -6.42 7.22 4.56
N GLY A 163 -7.39 7.12 3.66
CA GLY A 163 -7.50 6.00 2.74
C GLY A 163 -6.57 6.08 1.52
N PRO A 164 -6.47 4.98 0.77
CA PRO A 164 -5.53 4.86 -0.35
C PRO A 164 -5.86 5.77 -1.53
N LEU A 165 -7.11 6.17 -1.76
CA LEU A 165 -7.43 7.04 -2.90
C LEU A 165 -6.81 8.43 -2.76
N ILE A 166 -6.78 8.99 -1.55
CA ILE A 166 -6.08 10.26 -1.28
C ILE A 166 -4.58 10.09 -1.55
N VAL A 167 -3.99 8.98 -1.09
CA VAL A 167 -2.56 8.74 -1.25
C VAL A 167 -2.17 8.67 -2.73
N VAL A 168 -2.88 7.83 -3.47
CA VAL A 168 -2.60 7.53 -4.88
C VAL A 168 -3.01 8.67 -5.82
N GLY A 169 -4.12 9.34 -5.49
CA GLY A 169 -4.68 10.44 -6.26
C GLY A 169 -3.94 11.75 -6.07
N LEU A 170 -3.57 12.09 -4.82
CA LEU A 170 -3.15 13.45 -4.46
C LEU A 170 -1.76 13.51 -3.80
N ILE A 171 -1.41 12.56 -2.93
CA ILE A 171 -0.16 12.65 -2.14
C ILE A 171 1.07 12.23 -2.95
N ASN A 172 1.04 11.08 -3.64
CA ASN A 172 2.22 10.54 -4.30
C ASN A 172 2.81 11.48 -5.38
N GLU A 173 2.01 12.42 -5.91
CA GLU A 173 2.48 13.42 -6.87
C GLU A 173 3.45 14.43 -6.27
N SER A 174 3.34 14.66 -4.96
CA SER A 174 4.09 15.70 -4.26
C SER A 174 5.56 15.35 -3.96
N SER A 175 6.02 14.16 -4.38
CA SER A 175 7.44 13.79 -4.54
C SER A 175 8.33 14.00 -3.30
N PHE A 176 7.85 13.70 -2.10
CA PHE A 176 8.58 14.00 -0.86
C PHE A 176 9.48 12.89 -0.30
N PHE A 177 9.39 11.64 -0.78
CA PHE A 177 9.78 10.51 0.07
C PHE A 177 11.04 9.74 -0.30
N THR A 178 11.40 9.65 -1.58
CA THR A 178 12.51 8.77 -1.99
C THR A 178 13.37 9.39 -3.10
N LYS A 179 14.70 9.32 -2.94
CA LYS A 179 15.64 9.52 -4.07
C LYS A 179 15.62 8.35 -5.04
N TRP A 180 15.30 7.16 -4.52
CA TRP A 180 15.13 5.97 -5.33
C TRP A 180 13.89 6.09 -6.20
N LYS A 181 14.03 5.74 -7.48
CA LYS A 181 12.92 5.65 -8.41
C LYS A 181 12.80 4.21 -8.88
N VAL A 182 11.56 3.72 -8.90
CA VAL A 182 11.26 2.42 -9.46
C VAL A 182 11.72 2.37 -10.93
N PRO A 183 12.48 1.35 -11.34
CA PRO A 183 12.91 1.22 -12.73
C PRO A 183 11.73 1.29 -13.73
N PRO A 184 11.91 1.89 -14.91
CA PRO A 184 10.86 1.96 -15.92
C PRO A 184 10.31 0.57 -16.29
N ALA A 185 9.02 0.52 -16.62
CA ALA A 185 8.27 -0.68 -16.98
C ALA A 185 7.96 -1.67 -15.85
N ILE A 186 8.43 -1.42 -14.61
CA ILE A 186 7.97 -2.17 -13.44
C ILE A 186 6.65 -1.56 -12.97
N ASN A 187 5.60 -2.39 -12.90
CA ASN A 187 4.33 -1.99 -12.29
C ASN A 187 4.44 -2.08 -10.78
N TYR A 188 4.02 -1.04 -10.09
CA TYR A 188 4.08 -0.96 -8.63
C TYR A 188 2.91 -0.14 -8.09
N GLN A 189 2.71 -0.25 -6.78
CA GLN A 189 1.89 0.67 -6.01
C GLN A 189 2.74 1.25 -4.87
N GLU A 190 2.61 2.54 -4.62
CA GLU A 190 3.19 3.18 -3.44
C GLU A 190 2.08 3.40 -2.41
N TYR A 191 2.18 2.71 -1.26
CA TYR A 191 1.29 2.88 -0.11
C TYR A 191 1.85 2.15 1.14
N PRO A 192 2.01 2.83 2.29
CA PRO A 192 1.93 4.28 2.46
C PRO A 192 3.04 5.01 1.65
N PRO A 193 3.03 6.35 1.58
CA PRO A 193 4.07 7.10 0.90
C PRO A 193 5.49 6.68 1.34
N GLY A 194 6.38 6.47 0.36
CA GLY A 194 7.74 5.96 0.55
C GLY A 194 7.86 4.44 0.61
N VAL A 195 6.75 3.69 0.72
CA VAL A 195 6.74 2.22 0.70
C VAL A 195 6.22 1.74 -0.66
N ILE A 196 7.11 1.12 -1.42
CA ILE A 196 6.83 0.64 -2.77
C ILE A 196 6.54 -0.86 -2.71
N ILE A 197 5.43 -1.26 -3.33
CA ILE A 197 4.96 -2.64 -3.40
C ILE A 197 4.95 -3.07 -4.86
N ILE A 198 5.72 -4.10 -5.18
CA ILE A 198 5.86 -4.64 -6.54
C ILE A 198 5.33 -6.07 -6.53
N PRO A 199 4.23 -6.39 -7.24
CA PRO A 199 3.77 -7.77 -7.35
C PRO A 199 4.72 -8.55 -8.28
N MET A 200 5.58 -9.36 -7.67
CA MET A 200 6.54 -10.19 -8.38
C MET A 200 5.91 -11.55 -8.69
N ARG A 201 5.94 -11.96 -9.95
CA ARG A 201 5.48 -13.30 -10.35
C ARG A 201 6.31 -14.37 -9.67
N SER A 202 5.65 -15.26 -8.94
CA SER A 202 6.28 -16.15 -7.95
C SER A 202 5.55 -17.51 -7.87
N ARG A 203 6.00 -18.41 -6.99
CA ARG A 203 5.48 -19.78 -6.83
C ARG A 203 4.34 -19.86 -5.80
N THR A 204 3.29 -19.09 -6.01
CA THR A 204 2.11 -19.09 -5.13
C THR A 204 1.15 -20.24 -5.42
N LEU A 205 0.26 -20.52 -4.47
CA LEU A 205 -0.89 -21.39 -4.72
C LEU A 205 -1.94 -20.69 -5.58
N LYS A 206 -2.60 -21.45 -6.47
CA LYS A 206 -3.71 -20.93 -7.26
C LYS A 206 -4.85 -20.47 -6.33
N PRO A 207 -5.57 -19.39 -6.68
CA PRO A 207 -5.51 -18.64 -7.94
C PRO A 207 -4.48 -17.50 -8.00
N PHE A 208 -3.63 -17.35 -6.99
CA PHE A 208 -2.60 -16.31 -6.96
C PHE A 208 -1.44 -16.65 -7.89
N HIS A 209 -0.73 -15.62 -8.35
CA HIS A 209 0.43 -15.79 -9.21
C HIS A 209 1.62 -14.87 -8.86
N THR A 210 1.49 -14.08 -7.80
CA THR A 210 2.42 -13.02 -7.43
C THR A 210 2.56 -12.94 -5.92
N THR A 211 3.77 -12.63 -5.47
CA THR A 211 4.09 -12.28 -4.08
C THR A 211 4.57 -10.84 -4.07
N ASN A 212 4.22 -10.09 -3.03
CA ASN A 212 4.54 -8.67 -2.95
C ASN A 212 5.97 -8.47 -2.47
N LEU A 213 6.83 -8.00 -3.38
CA LEU A 213 8.12 -7.43 -3.03
C LEU A 213 7.90 -6.04 -2.43
N VAL A 214 8.28 -5.86 -1.16
CA VAL A 214 8.22 -4.54 -0.52
C VAL A 214 9.60 -3.89 -0.59
N VAL A 215 9.65 -2.65 -1.04
CA VAL A 215 10.86 -1.83 -1.11
C VAL A 215 10.62 -0.56 -0.31
N PHE A 216 11.51 -0.31 0.65
CA PHE A 216 11.50 0.90 1.47
C PHE A 216 12.87 1.56 1.40
N ALA A 217 12.95 2.72 0.76
CA ALA A 217 14.19 3.44 0.50
C ALA A 217 14.02 4.95 0.74
N PRO A 218 13.78 5.35 2.01
CA PRO A 218 13.55 6.75 2.38
C PRO A 218 14.80 7.60 2.13
N GLU A 219 14.65 8.92 2.06
CA GLU A 219 15.81 9.81 2.10
C GLU A 219 16.52 9.71 3.46
N ASN A 220 17.84 9.55 3.44
CA ASN A 220 18.63 9.47 4.67
C ASN A 220 18.46 10.73 5.52
N VAL A 221 17.80 10.59 6.66
CA VAL A 221 17.73 11.63 7.68
C VAL A 221 19.01 11.55 8.52
N GLN A 222 19.71 12.68 8.69
CA GLN A 222 20.84 12.76 9.63
C GLN A 222 20.30 12.58 11.05
N ASN A 223 20.42 11.37 11.61
CA ASN A 223 20.23 11.17 13.03
C ASN A 223 21.46 11.68 13.79
N ASN A 224 21.28 12.81 14.48
CA ASN A 224 22.20 13.33 15.50
C ASN A 224 21.96 12.71 16.89
N SER A 225 21.45 11.48 16.95
CA SER A 225 21.14 10.80 18.20
C SER A 225 21.86 9.46 18.31
N GLU A 226 22.35 9.25 19.52
CA GLU A 226 23.33 8.28 19.99
C GLU A 226 22.95 6.82 19.72
N GLU A 227 23.95 5.93 19.86
CA GLU A 227 23.94 4.48 19.73
C GLU A 227 22.69 3.80 20.32
N ASN A 228 21.60 3.78 19.57
CA ASN A 228 20.48 2.88 19.84
C ASN A 228 20.90 1.46 19.42
N ASN A 229 20.56 0.48 20.24
CA ASN A 229 20.91 -0.93 20.10
C ASN A 229 20.14 -1.59 18.92
N PHE A 230 20.36 -1.11 17.71
CA PHE A 230 19.76 -1.65 16.50
C PHE A 230 20.52 -2.90 16.05
N ILE A 231 19.79 -3.97 15.74
CA ILE A 231 20.40 -5.22 15.28
C ILE A 231 20.96 -5.11 13.86
N ALA A 232 20.43 -4.18 13.05
CA ALA A 232 20.93 -3.87 11.71
C ALA A 232 20.62 -2.43 11.28
N SER A 233 21.45 -1.89 10.38
CA SER A 233 21.27 -0.56 9.79
C SER A 233 21.62 -0.55 8.30
N GLY A 234 20.75 0.05 7.49
CA GLY A 234 20.97 0.29 6.06
C GLY A 234 20.35 1.59 5.57
N ASP A 235 20.50 1.85 4.27
CA ASP A 235 19.90 2.99 3.56
C ASP A 235 18.63 2.57 2.79
N ALA A 236 18.44 1.27 2.58
CA ALA A 236 17.24 0.71 1.96
C ALA A 236 16.91 -0.68 2.52
N LEU A 237 15.65 -1.08 2.39
CA LEU A 237 15.10 -2.36 2.78
C LEU A 237 14.37 -3.00 1.60
N ILE A 238 14.63 -4.29 1.38
CA ILE A 238 13.79 -5.19 0.58
C ILE A 238 13.17 -6.24 1.50
N VAL A 239 11.88 -6.50 1.35
CA VAL A 239 11.20 -7.61 2.02
C VAL A 239 10.75 -8.64 0.99
N ASP A 240 11.06 -9.91 1.25
CA ASP A 240 10.62 -11.08 0.47
C ASP A 240 10.90 -10.97 -1.04
N PRO A 241 12.18 -11.09 -1.47
CA PRO A 241 12.59 -10.98 -2.87
C PRO A 241 12.16 -12.17 -3.76
N GLY A 242 11.25 -13.03 -3.31
CA GLY A 242 10.87 -14.23 -4.03
C GLY A 242 10.19 -13.94 -5.36
N CYS A 243 10.69 -14.57 -6.42
CA CYS A 243 10.13 -14.48 -7.76
C CYS A 243 10.57 -15.69 -8.60
N LEU A 244 9.86 -15.95 -9.71
CA LEU A 244 10.27 -16.97 -10.66
C LEU A 244 11.55 -16.54 -11.38
N SER A 245 12.35 -17.52 -11.80
CA SER A 245 13.63 -17.29 -12.48
C SER A 245 13.51 -16.41 -13.74
N GLU A 246 12.39 -16.46 -14.43
CA GLU A 246 12.10 -15.62 -15.60
C GLU A 246 11.99 -14.11 -15.27
N PHE A 247 11.71 -13.77 -14.00
CA PHE A 247 11.60 -12.39 -13.49
C PHE A 247 12.85 -11.93 -12.70
N HIS A 248 13.91 -12.74 -12.64
CA HIS A 248 15.17 -12.34 -12.00
C HIS A 248 15.78 -11.07 -12.62
N GLY A 249 15.58 -10.84 -13.92
CA GLY A 249 16.05 -9.63 -14.58
C GLY A 249 15.30 -8.36 -14.16
N GLU A 250 14.03 -8.48 -13.74
CA GLU A 250 13.28 -7.36 -13.16
C GLU A 250 13.76 -7.08 -11.75
N LEU A 251 13.93 -8.12 -10.92
CA LEU A 251 14.49 -7.99 -9.58
C LEU A 251 15.90 -7.39 -9.60
N GLU A 252 16.77 -7.81 -10.53
CA GLU A 252 18.12 -7.25 -10.71
C GLU A 252 18.08 -5.74 -11.00
N LYS A 253 17.11 -5.27 -11.80
CA LYS A 253 16.93 -3.82 -12.05
C LYS A 253 16.54 -3.07 -10.79
N VAL A 254 15.62 -3.63 -9.99
CA VAL A 254 15.19 -3.04 -8.70
C VAL A 254 16.40 -2.93 -7.76
N VAL A 255 17.12 -4.03 -7.56
CA VAL A 255 18.27 -4.11 -6.64
C VAL A 255 19.41 -3.19 -7.08
N ASN A 256 19.75 -3.15 -8.37
CA ASN A 256 20.81 -2.29 -8.88
C ASN A 256 20.49 -0.79 -8.81
N ALA A 257 19.20 -0.44 -8.76
CA ALA A 257 18.79 0.95 -8.60
C ALA A 257 18.86 1.41 -7.13
N LEU A 258 18.85 0.48 -6.16
CA LEU A 258 18.84 0.79 -4.73
C LEU A 258 20.22 1.20 -4.19
N PRO A 259 20.26 1.93 -3.05
CA PRO A 259 21.48 2.14 -2.28
C PRO A 259 22.21 0.83 -1.95
N ARG A 260 23.55 0.90 -1.89
CA ARG A 260 24.40 -0.28 -1.64
C ARG A 260 24.24 -0.86 -0.24
N ARG A 261 24.01 -0.03 0.79
CA ARG A 261 23.73 -0.50 2.16
C ARG A 261 22.31 -1.01 2.25
N LEU A 262 22.09 -2.21 1.70
CA LEU A 262 20.79 -2.85 1.62
C LEU A 262 20.58 -3.81 2.78
N VAL A 263 19.45 -3.70 3.46
CA VAL A 263 18.92 -4.73 4.33
C VAL A 263 17.90 -5.55 3.55
N VAL A 264 17.98 -6.88 3.66
CA VAL A 264 16.98 -7.80 3.13
C VAL A 264 16.31 -8.47 4.32
N PHE A 265 14.99 -8.44 4.37
CA PHE A 265 14.22 -9.09 5.42
C PHE A 265 13.37 -10.19 4.81
N LEU A 266 13.35 -11.36 5.45
CA LEU A 266 12.46 -12.45 5.08
C LEU A 266 11.37 -12.58 6.14
N THR A 267 10.12 -12.52 5.71
CA THR A 267 9.00 -12.83 6.59
C THR A 267 9.02 -14.31 6.94
N HIS A 268 9.23 -15.20 5.98
CA HIS A 268 9.32 -16.65 6.19
C HIS A 268 10.00 -17.39 5.02
N HIS A 269 9.97 -18.72 5.04
CA HIS A 269 10.80 -19.58 4.19
C HIS A 269 10.15 -20.12 2.91
N HIS A 270 8.88 -19.79 2.63
CA HIS A 270 8.23 -20.32 1.42
C HIS A 270 8.90 -19.78 0.15
N LEU A 271 8.87 -20.59 -0.90
CA LEU A 271 9.69 -20.39 -2.10
C LEU A 271 9.38 -19.06 -2.80
N ASP A 272 8.12 -18.67 -2.80
CA ASP A 272 7.64 -17.42 -3.36
C ASP A 272 8.07 -16.17 -2.58
N HIS A 273 8.69 -16.33 -1.40
CA HIS A 273 9.32 -15.26 -0.63
C HIS A 273 10.86 -15.25 -0.75
N VAL A 274 11.48 -16.41 -1.06
CA VAL A 274 12.95 -16.59 -0.96
C VAL A 274 13.66 -16.91 -2.29
N ASP A 275 12.94 -17.29 -3.35
CA ASP A 275 13.56 -17.79 -4.59
C ASP A 275 14.45 -16.73 -5.31
N GLY A 276 14.21 -15.44 -5.09
CA GLY A 276 15.05 -14.37 -5.63
C GLY A 276 16.25 -13.94 -4.78
N LEU A 277 16.50 -14.59 -3.63
CA LEU A 277 17.68 -14.30 -2.79
C LEU A 277 19.01 -14.43 -3.54
N SER A 278 19.09 -15.38 -4.47
CA SER A 278 20.28 -15.57 -5.32
C SER A 278 20.60 -14.34 -6.17
N VAL A 279 19.57 -13.59 -6.59
CA VAL A 279 19.72 -12.33 -7.32
C VAL A 279 20.27 -11.25 -6.40
N ILE A 280 19.74 -11.13 -5.17
CA ILE A 280 20.25 -10.18 -4.17
C ILE A 280 21.74 -10.46 -3.92
N GLN A 281 22.10 -11.72 -3.64
CA GLN A 281 23.48 -12.14 -3.37
C GLN A 281 24.42 -11.79 -4.52
N LYS A 282 23.99 -11.98 -5.78
CA LYS A 282 24.78 -11.67 -6.98
C LYS A 282 24.96 -10.16 -7.16
N CYS A 283 23.89 -9.37 -7.02
CA CYS A 283 23.89 -7.94 -7.33
C CYS A 283 24.49 -7.10 -6.19
N ASN A 284 24.27 -7.54 -4.95
CA ASN A 284 24.70 -6.87 -3.74
C ASN A 284 25.18 -7.88 -2.67
N PRO A 285 26.42 -8.40 -2.79
CA PRO A 285 26.97 -9.38 -1.84
C PRO A 285 27.21 -8.80 -0.44
N ASP A 286 27.16 -7.48 -0.28
CA ASP A 286 27.30 -6.80 1.01
C ASP A 286 25.94 -6.59 1.71
N ALA A 287 24.83 -7.06 1.12
CA ALA A 287 23.51 -6.93 1.71
C ALA A 287 23.39 -7.71 3.03
N ILE A 288 22.72 -7.12 4.01
CA ILE A 288 22.48 -7.73 5.32
C ILE A 288 21.16 -8.50 5.25
N LEU A 289 21.21 -9.83 5.26
CA LEU A 289 20.02 -10.66 5.36
C LEU A 289 19.56 -10.81 6.81
N LEU A 290 18.31 -10.48 7.08
CA LEU A 290 17.62 -10.66 8.36
C LEU A 290 16.51 -11.70 8.21
N ALA A 291 16.54 -12.72 9.05
CA ALA A 291 15.51 -13.75 9.05
C ALA A 291 15.49 -14.48 10.40
N HIS A 292 14.35 -15.08 10.73
CA HIS A 292 14.26 -15.98 11.87
C HIS A 292 15.10 -17.24 11.65
N GLU A 293 15.66 -17.82 12.72
CA GLU A 293 16.52 -19.01 12.64
C GLU A 293 15.80 -20.20 11.96
N LYS A 294 14.54 -20.45 12.35
CA LYS A 294 13.70 -21.50 11.76
C LYS A 294 13.39 -21.28 10.27
N THR A 295 13.40 -20.02 9.82
CA THR A 295 13.26 -19.67 8.40
C THR A 295 14.54 -20.06 7.66
N MET A 296 15.70 -19.67 8.18
CA MET A 296 17.00 -19.98 7.57
C MET A 296 17.32 -21.48 7.54
N HIS A 297 16.88 -22.27 8.52
CA HIS A 297 17.03 -23.73 8.51
C HIS A 297 16.33 -24.42 7.32
N ARG A 298 15.39 -23.76 6.66
CA ARG A 298 14.61 -24.31 5.54
C ARG A 298 15.01 -23.72 4.18
N ILE A 299 15.93 -22.76 4.16
CA ILE A 299 16.44 -22.14 2.93
C ILE A 299 17.70 -22.89 2.46
N SER A 300 17.74 -23.26 1.19
CA SER A 300 18.90 -23.94 0.60
C SER A 300 20.10 -22.99 0.49
N LYS A 301 21.32 -23.54 0.58
CA LYS A 301 22.56 -22.80 0.28
C LYS A 301 22.64 -22.31 -1.16
N ASP A 302 21.87 -22.91 -2.07
CA ASP A 302 21.76 -22.45 -3.46
C ASP A 302 20.98 -21.13 -3.56
N ASN A 303 20.06 -20.86 -2.61
CA ASN A 303 19.33 -19.60 -2.53
C ASN A 303 20.15 -18.52 -1.82
N TRP A 304 20.83 -18.87 -0.71
CA TRP A 304 21.68 -17.97 0.04
C TRP A 304 22.85 -18.71 0.70
N SER A 305 24.08 -18.31 0.37
CA SER A 305 25.31 -18.91 0.91
C SER A 305 26.18 -17.95 1.73
N LEU A 306 25.80 -16.68 1.80
CA LEU A 306 26.47 -15.66 2.62
C LEU A 306 26.01 -15.70 4.08
N GLY A 307 26.62 -14.86 4.91
CA GLY A 307 26.18 -14.65 6.29
C GLY A 307 24.76 -14.07 6.36
N TYR A 308 24.12 -14.25 7.51
CA TYR A 308 22.82 -13.65 7.83
C TYR A 308 22.80 -13.26 9.31
N THR A 309 21.89 -12.37 9.69
CA THR A 309 21.65 -11.99 11.08
C THR A 309 20.32 -12.57 11.52
N THR A 310 20.35 -13.38 12.57
CA THR A 310 19.15 -13.96 13.16
C THR A 310 18.35 -12.90 13.90
N VAL A 311 17.04 -12.87 13.70
CA VAL A 311 16.09 -12.09 14.50
C VAL A 311 15.09 -13.02 15.19
N ALA A 312 14.70 -12.70 16.41
CA ALA A 312 13.81 -13.49 17.25
C ALA A 312 12.48 -12.77 17.60
N GLY A 313 12.37 -11.49 17.30
CA GLY A 313 11.28 -10.62 17.74
C GLY A 313 11.76 -9.61 18.77
N ASP A 314 11.12 -8.45 18.80
CA ASP A 314 11.44 -7.31 19.66
C ASP A 314 12.72 -6.53 19.31
N GLU A 315 13.49 -6.93 18.30
CA GLU A 315 14.62 -6.14 17.84
C GLU A 315 14.20 -4.95 16.98
N ASP A 316 15.00 -3.88 17.01
CA ASP A 316 14.82 -2.74 16.11
C ASP A 316 15.89 -2.72 15.01
N ILE A 317 15.48 -2.35 13.80
CA ILE A 317 16.36 -2.04 12.67
C ILE A 317 16.18 -0.59 12.25
N VAL A 318 17.19 -0.02 11.59
CA VAL A 318 17.11 1.33 11.03
C VAL A 318 17.39 1.36 9.54
N ILE A 319 16.49 1.99 8.80
CA ILE A 319 16.58 2.18 7.36
C ILE A 319 16.48 3.68 7.05
N GLY A 320 17.57 4.29 6.58
CA GLY A 320 17.61 5.72 6.25
C GLY A 320 17.19 6.66 7.39
N GLY A 321 17.40 6.27 8.65
CA GLY A 321 17.00 7.02 9.84
C GLY A 321 15.62 6.64 10.41
N HIS A 322 14.84 5.83 9.69
CA HIS A 322 13.54 5.32 10.13
C HIS A 322 13.69 4.02 10.92
N ARG A 323 13.02 3.93 12.07
CA ARG A 323 13.01 2.74 12.93
C ARG A 323 11.91 1.78 12.52
N LEU A 324 12.27 0.50 12.33
CA LEU A 324 11.31 -0.59 12.18
C LEU A 324 11.52 -1.62 13.28
N ARG A 325 10.43 -2.04 13.92
CA ARG A 325 10.41 -3.08 14.95
C ARG A 325 10.14 -4.43 14.30
N VAL A 326 10.98 -5.41 14.60
CA VAL A 326 10.79 -6.81 14.22
C VAL A 326 9.79 -7.46 15.17
N ILE A 327 8.80 -8.13 14.61
CA ILE A 327 7.74 -8.80 15.35
C ILE A 327 7.75 -10.29 15.00
N HIS A 328 7.86 -11.15 16.00
CA HIS A 328 7.66 -12.59 15.81
C HIS A 328 6.17 -12.90 15.73
N ALA A 329 5.75 -13.52 14.64
CA ALA A 329 4.35 -13.76 14.33
C ALA A 329 4.12 -15.23 13.90
N PRO A 330 4.44 -16.21 14.77
CA PRO A 330 4.29 -17.62 14.42
C PRO A 330 2.81 -17.97 14.18
N GLY A 331 2.58 -18.86 13.22
CA GLY A 331 1.22 -19.24 12.84
C GLY A 331 1.22 -19.85 11.46
N HIS A 332 1.27 -19.00 10.42
CA HIS A 332 1.47 -19.42 9.04
C HIS A 332 2.72 -20.33 8.90
N THR A 333 3.86 -19.89 9.45
CA THR A 333 5.03 -20.75 9.73
C THR A 333 5.56 -20.46 11.14
N ASP A 334 6.42 -21.34 11.67
CA ASP A 334 7.00 -21.23 13.02
C ASP A 334 8.07 -20.14 13.17
N GLY A 335 8.62 -19.69 12.05
CA GLY A 335 9.60 -18.62 11.95
C GLY A 335 9.08 -17.41 11.18
N HIS A 336 7.75 -17.26 11.08
CA HIS A 336 7.14 -16.11 10.43
C HIS A 336 7.39 -14.83 11.25
N MET A 337 7.79 -13.77 10.56
CA MET A 337 8.10 -12.46 11.12
C MET A 337 7.34 -11.35 10.38
N ALA A 338 7.07 -10.26 11.09
CA ALA A 338 6.51 -9.03 10.56
C ALA A 338 7.43 -7.83 10.88
N LEU A 339 7.25 -6.72 10.15
CA LEU A 339 7.95 -5.46 10.39
C LEU A 339 6.96 -4.33 10.62
N LEU A 340 7.06 -3.68 11.77
CA LEU A 340 6.28 -2.49 12.12
C LEU A 340 7.13 -1.24 11.94
N HIS A 341 6.73 -0.33 11.05
CA HIS A 341 7.34 0.98 10.94
C HIS A 341 6.84 1.88 12.08
N ALA A 342 7.76 2.30 12.96
CA ALA A 342 7.41 2.91 14.25
C ALA A 342 6.67 4.25 14.11
N THR A 343 6.94 5.04 13.06
CA THR A 343 6.34 6.38 12.93
C THR A 343 4.94 6.33 12.30
N THR A 344 4.77 5.55 11.23
CA THR A 344 3.49 5.49 10.49
C THR A 344 2.56 4.39 11.00
N HIS A 345 3.04 3.52 11.89
CA HIS A 345 2.35 2.32 12.38
C HIS A 345 1.87 1.43 11.22
N SER A 346 2.67 1.37 10.15
CA SER A 346 2.42 0.49 9.02
C SER A 346 3.10 -0.85 9.27
N LEU A 347 2.36 -1.94 9.07
CA LEU A 347 2.81 -3.29 9.37
C LEU A 347 2.95 -4.10 8.09
N ILE A 348 4.15 -4.63 7.84
CA ILE A 348 4.41 -5.62 6.79
C ILE A 348 4.21 -7.00 7.43
N VAL A 349 3.15 -7.69 7.01
CA VAL A 349 2.62 -8.89 7.68
C VAL A 349 2.94 -10.21 6.98
N GLY A 350 3.52 -10.18 5.78
CA GLY A 350 3.65 -11.38 4.92
C GLY A 350 2.35 -12.17 4.85
N ASP A 351 2.44 -13.49 4.97
CA ASP A 351 1.29 -14.40 4.85
C ASP A 351 0.41 -14.55 6.10
N HIS A 352 0.60 -13.72 7.13
CA HIS A 352 -0.26 -13.74 8.32
C HIS A 352 -1.62 -13.05 8.08
N CYS A 353 -1.65 -12.03 7.20
CA CYS A 353 -2.87 -11.35 6.79
C CYS A 353 -2.82 -11.07 5.28
N VAL A 354 -3.65 -11.77 4.52
CA VAL A 354 -3.69 -11.72 3.06
C VAL A 354 -4.85 -10.86 2.57
N GLY A 355 -4.64 -10.11 1.48
CA GLY A 355 -5.65 -9.19 0.95
C GLY A 355 -6.91 -9.88 0.43
N GLN A 356 -6.81 -11.15 0.03
CA GLN A 356 -7.94 -11.98 -0.38
C GLN A 356 -7.74 -13.43 0.06
N GLY A 357 -8.81 -14.12 0.42
CA GLY A 357 -8.78 -15.52 0.83
C GLY A 357 -8.39 -15.70 2.30
N SER A 358 -7.63 -16.75 2.58
CA SER A 358 -7.22 -17.10 3.95
C SER A 358 -5.75 -17.51 3.97
N ALA A 359 -5.05 -17.11 5.01
CA ALA A 359 -3.71 -17.61 5.30
C ALA A 359 -3.75 -19.12 5.54
N ILE A 360 -2.87 -19.86 4.88
CA ILE A 360 -2.75 -21.31 5.06
C ILE A 360 -1.76 -21.60 6.17
N LEU A 361 -2.02 -22.58 7.04
CA LEU A 361 -1.03 -23.04 8.01
C LEU A 361 -0.11 -24.05 7.34
N ASP A 362 1.20 -23.81 7.39
CA ASP A 362 2.18 -24.77 6.88
C ASP A 362 2.11 -26.07 7.68
N ILE A 363 1.84 -27.20 7.02
CA ILE A 363 1.75 -28.50 7.70
C ILE A 363 3.07 -28.95 8.35
N ARG A 364 4.21 -28.39 7.94
CA ARG A 364 5.56 -28.75 8.40
C ARG A 364 6.12 -27.79 9.46
N GLY A 365 5.41 -26.73 9.80
CA GLY A 365 5.92 -25.72 10.74
C GLY A 365 4.92 -24.66 11.16
N GLY A 366 3.75 -24.56 10.56
CA GLY A 366 2.66 -23.72 11.01
C GLY A 366 1.94 -24.29 12.23
N GLY A 367 1.14 -23.44 12.87
CA GLY A 367 0.45 -23.76 14.11
C GLY A 367 -0.61 -22.72 14.45
N ASN A 368 -0.78 -22.43 15.73
CA ASN A 368 -1.73 -21.41 16.17
C ASN A 368 -1.29 -20.04 15.65
N MET A 369 -2.13 -19.39 14.83
CA MET A 369 -1.98 -17.97 14.54
C MET A 369 -2.40 -17.22 15.78
N ILE A 370 -1.43 -16.68 16.50
CA ILE A 370 -1.68 -15.89 17.70
C ILE A 370 -1.94 -14.45 17.25
N VAL A 371 -3.01 -13.83 17.75
CA VAL A 371 -3.22 -12.38 17.57
C VAL A 371 -1.97 -11.70 18.13
N ILE A 372 -1.34 -10.84 17.35
CA ILE A 372 -0.18 -10.07 17.81
C ILE A 372 -0.75 -8.90 18.61
N PRO A 373 -0.77 -8.92 19.97
CA PRO A 373 -1.04 -7.71 20.71
C PRO A 373 0.13 -6.77 20.45
N LEU A 374 -0.11 -5.72 19.67
CA LEU A 374 0.76 -4.56 19.72
C LEU A 374 0.45 -3.90 21.06
N ASP A 375 1.23 -4.23 22.08
CA ASP A 375 0.98 -3.79 23.45
C ASP A 375 1.07 -2.27 23.55
N GLU A 376 0.34 -1.65 24.48
CA GLU A 376 0.39 -0.19 24.72
C GLU A 376 1.80 0.33 25.02
N THR A 377 2.71 -0.55 25.46
CA THR A 377 4.12 -0.24 25.71
C THR A 377 5.03 -0.28 24.48
N VAL A 378 4.53 -0.71 23.32
CA VAL A 378 5.16 -0.50 22.01
C VAL A 378 4.81 0.89 21.45
N PHE A 379 3.87 1.60 22.08
CA PHE A 379 3.30 2.88 21.66
C PHE A 379 3.76 4.09 22.49
#